data_AF-A0A972CFS4-F1
#
_entry.id   AF-A0A972CFS4-F1
#
_cell.length_a   1.000
_cell.length_b   1.000
_cell.length_c   1.000
_cell.angle_alpha   90.00
_cell.angle_beta   90.00
_cell.angle_gamma   90.00
#
_symmetry.space_group_name_H-M   'P 1'
#
loop_
_entity.id
_entity.type
_entity.pdbx_description
1 polymer ?
#
loop_
_entity_poly.entity_id
_entity_poly.type
_entity_poly.pdbx_seq_one_letter_code
_entity_poly.pdbx_strand_id
1 'polypeptide(L)'
;MRIKIVVYVVENVILKDKILLVWRIEMMYKEYTINDFMSKLASDSSSPGGGSVAALVGAAACGLISMVASLTIGKKGYEENQELMHKIIDDLAIKREEFLNAIDEDPLSYEKVIECYS
;
A
#
# COMPACT_ATOMS: atom_id res chain seq x y z
N MET A 1 20.76 38.44 25.12
CA MET A 1 21.21 37.05 24.82
C MET A 1 20.27 35.94 25.32
N ARG A 2 19.04 36.23 25.79
CA ARG A 2 18.09 35.20 26.31
C ARG A 2 16.96 34.79 25.36
N ILE A 3 16.64 35.61 24.34
CA ILE A 3 15.50 35.34 23.44
C ILE A 3 15.83 34.26 22.40
N LYS A 4 17.08 34.21 21.89
CA LYS A 4 17.51 33.19 20.92
C LYS A 4 17.50 31.76 21.48
N ILE A 5 17.75 31.58 22.78
CA ILE A 5 17.75 30.24 23.42
C ILE A 5 16.33 29.70 23.54
N VAL A 6 15.36 30.53 23.92
CA VAL A 6 13.96 30.09 24.05
C VAL A 6 13.37 29.72 22.70
N VAL A 7 13.63 30.51 21.64
CA VAL A 7 13.17 30.17 20.28
C VAL A 7 13.83 28.88 19.79
N TYR A 8 15.13 28.68 20.01
CA TYR A 8 15.85 27.47 19.58
C TYR A 8 15.36 26.20 20.30
N VAL A 9 15.01 26.32 21.58
CA VAL A 9 14.45 25.20 22.37
C VAL A 9 13.01 24.91 21.94
N VAL A 10 12.18 25.92 21.73
CA VAL A 10 10.78 25.74 21.28
C VAL A 10 10.73 25.15 19.87
N GLU A 11 11.57 25.62 18.94
CA GLU A 11 11.67 25.04 17.59
C GLU A 11 12.18 23.60 17.61
N ASN A 12 13.21 23.27 18.42
CA ASN A 12 13.74 21.89 18.49
C ASN A 12 12.80 20.91 19.20
N VAL A 13 12.00 21.35 20.19
CA VAL A 13 11.02 20.50 20.87
C VAL A 13 9.83 20.22 19.94
N ILE A 14 9.29 21.25 19.29
CA ILE A 14 8.20 21.09 18.31
C ILE A 14 8.67 20.30 17.08
N LEU A 15 9.90 20.52 16.62
CA LEU A 15 10.48 19.74 15.52
C LEU A 15 10.71 18.30 15.93
N LYS A 16 11.13 17.99 17.17
CA LYS A 16 11.25 16.60 17.66
C LYS A 16 9.90 15.91 17.75
N ASP A 17 8.86 16.57 18.23
CA ASP A 17 7.51 15.98 18.29
C ASP A 17 6.91 15.79 16.89
N LYS A 18 7.12 16.74 15.97
CA LYS A 18 6.75 16.58 14.55
C LYS A 18 7.58 15.52 13.83
N ILE A 19 8.87 15.44 14.13
CA ILE A 19 9.77 14.39 13.66
C ILE A 19 9.26 13.05 14.16
N LEU A 20 8.98 12.88 15.44
CA LEU A 20 8.42 11.65 16.00
C LEU A 20 7.05 11.29 15.40
N LEU A 21 6.20 12.27 15.10
CA LEU A 21 4.96 12.06 14.35
C LEU A 21 5.20 11.65 12.89
N VAL A 22 6.23 12.19 12.23
CA VAL A 22 6.65 11.83 10.87
C VAL A 22 7.35 10.46 10.81
N TRP A 23 8.11 10.07 11.85
CA TRP A 23 8.70 8.73 11.98
C TRP A 23 7.65 7.66 12.33
N ARG A 24 6.51 8.08 12.89
CA ARG A 24 5.36 7.23 13.21
C ARG A 24 4.32 7.19 12.09
N ILE A 25 4.59 7.85 10.95
CA ILE A 25 3.99 7.44 9.68
C ILE A 25 4.78 6.20 9.28
N GLU A 26 4.35 5.02 9.75
CA GLU A 26 4.74 3.79 9.07
C GLU A 26 4.41 4.01 7.59
N MET A 27 5.43 4.02 6.76
CA MET A 27 5.22 4.20 5.33
C MET A 27 4.31 3.06 4.86
N MET A 28 3.24 3.42 4.15
CA MET A 28 2.34 2.46 3.52
C MET A 28 3.16 1.56 2.60
N TYR A 29 3.16 0.26 2.85
CA TYR A 29 3.87 -0.74 2.08
C TYR A 29 3.45 -0.73 0.60
N LYS A 30 2.21 -0.33 0.28
CA LYS A 30 1.77 -0.19 -1.11
C LYS A 30 2.52 0.88 -1.91
N GLU A 31 3.17 1.84 -1.24
CA GLU A 31 3.98 2.91 -1.87
C GLU A 31 5.47 2.53 -1.97
N TYR A 32 5.87 1.37 -1.45
CA TYR A 32 7.26 0.93 -1.52
C TYR A 32 7.63 0.60 -2.96
N THR A 33 8.89 0.81 -3.31
CA THR A 33 9.41 0.15 -4.51
C THR A 33 9.38 -1.36 -4.28
N ILE A 34 9.29 -2.14 -5.36
CA ILE A 34 9.33 -3.61 -5.26
C ILE A 34 10.58 -4.06 -4.50
N ASN A 35 11.73 -3.42 -4.72
CA ASN A 35 12.97 -3.76 -4.01
C ASN A 35 12.88 -3.46 -2.52
N ASP A 36 12.29 -2.34 -2.12
CA ASP A 36 12.12 -2.00 -0.70
C ASP A 36 11.15 -2.97 -0.02
N PHE A 37 10.02 -3.28 -0.67
CA PHE A 37 9.05 -4.24 -0.15
C PHE A 37 9.67 -5.62 0.04
N MET A 38 10.42 -6.11 -0.95
CA MET A 38 11.10 -7.40 -0.87
C MET A 38 12.21 -7.42 0.17
N SER A 39 12.97 -6.32 0.30
CA SER A 39 14.02 -6.20 1.33
C SER A 39 13.41 -6.22 2.73
N LYS A 40 12.27 -5.54 2.92
CA LYS A 40 11.55 -5.53 4.20
C LYS A 40 10.91 -6.89 4.50
N LEU A 41 10.29 -7.54 3.52
CA LEU A 41 9.74 -8.89 3.65
C LEU A 41 10.82 -9.93 4.03
N ALA A 42 12.04 -9.78 3.52
CA ALA A 42 13.16 -10.67 3.81
C ALA A 42 13.93 -10.31 5.10
N SER A 43 13.47 -9.32 5.86
CA SER A 43 14.11 -8.87 7.11
C SER A 43 13.59 -9.65 8.33
N ASP A 44 14.18 -9.39 9.50
CA ASP A 44 13.73 -9.95 10.79
C ASP A 44 12.43 -9.30 11.32
N SER A 45 11.75 -8.50 10.49
CA SER A 45 10.48 -7.84 10.81
C SER A 45 9.31 -8.81 10.75
N SER A 46 8.36 -8.71 11.67
CA SER A 46 7.11 -9.51 11.66
C SER A 46 6.10 -9.06 10.59
N SER A 47 6.39 -7.96 9.90
CA SER A 47 5.56 -7.33 8.86
C SER A 47 6.44 -6.64 7.81
N PRO A 48 6.08 -6.63 6.51
CA PRO A 48 4.88 -7.19 5.90
C PRO A 48 4.89 -8.72 5.93
N GLY A 49 3.71 -9.31 6.08
CA GLY A 49 3.54 -10.75 6.25
C GLY A 49 3.01 -11.45 4.99
N GLY A 50 2.62 -12.72 5.16
CA GLY A 50 2.00 -13.50 4.09
C GLY A 50 0.68 -12.91 3.58
N GLY A 51 -0.09 -12.22 4.44
CA GLY A 51 -1.30 -11.52 4.05
C GLY A 51 -1.01 -10.33 3.12
N SER A 52 -0.06 -9.47 3.49
CA SER A 52 0.43 -8.40 2.61
C SER A 52 0.91 -8.92 1.25
N VAL A 53 1.63 -10.04 1.22
CA VAL A 53 2.08 -10.66 -0.04
C VAL A 53 0.91 -11.19 -0.87
N ALA A 54 -0.06 -11.84 -0.24
CA ALA A 54 -1.27 -12.31 -0.93
C ALA A 54 -2.06 -11.15 -1.55
N ALA A 55 -2.17 -10.02 -0.83
CA ALA A 55 -2.77 -8.80 -1.32
C ALA A 55 -2.01 -8.22 -2.53
N LEU A 56 -0.67 -8.14 -2.46
CA LEU A 56 0.17 -7.71 -3.58
C LEU A 56 -0.04 -8.59 -4.83
N VAL A 57 -0.10 -9.92 -4.65
CA VAL A 57 -0.37 -10.86 -5.75
C VAL A 57 -1.77 -10.64 -6.34
N GLY A 58 -2.77 -10.38 -5.50
CA GLY A 58 -4.13 -10.05 -5.93
C GLY A 58 -4.17 -8.78 -6.79
N ALA A 59 -3.50 -7.71 -6.36
CA ALA A 59 -3.40 -6.46 -7.12
C ALA A 59 -2.72 -6.67 -8.48
N ALA A 60 -1.63 -7.46 -8.51
CA ALA A 60 -0.94 -7.80 -9.75
C ALA A 60 -1.82 -8.62 -10.70
N ALA A 61 -2.55 -9.61 -10.18
CA ALA A 61 -3.49 -10.41 -10.97
C ALA A 61 -4.60 -9.54 -11.59
N CYS A 62 -5.19 -8.61 -10.83
CA CYS A 62 -6.16 -7.65 -11.37
C CYS A 62 -5.56 -6.84 -12.53
N GLY A 63 -4.34 -6.32 -12.36
CA GLY A 63 -3.65 -5.57 -13.42
C GLY A 63 -3.44 -6.38 -14.70
N LEU A 64 -3.05 -7.65 -14.58
CA LEU A 64 -2.86 -8.54 -15.73
C LEU A 64 -4.18 -8.83 -16.45
N ILE A 65 -5.27 -9.09 -15.72
CA ILE A 65 -6.57 -9.34 -16.33
C ILE A 65 -7.09 -8.06 -17.02
N SER A 66 -6.96 -6.89 -16.39
CA SER A 66 -7.31 -5.61 -17.02
C SER A 66 -6.51 -5.35 -18.31
N MET A 67 -5.23 -5.73 -18.34
CA MET A 67 -4.40 -5.64 -19.54
C MET A 67 -4.94 -6.55 -20.65
N VAL A 68 -5.28 -7.80 -20.34
CA VAL A 68 -5.85 -8.75 -21.33
C VAL A 68 -7.20 -8.27 -21.84
N ALA A 69 -8.07 -7.76 -20.97
CA ALA A 69 -9.34 -7.15 -21.37
C ALA A 69 -9.12 -5.95 -22.29
N SER A 70 -8.15 -5.08 -21.97
CA SER A 70 -7.79 -3.92 -22.81
C SER A 70 -7.28 -4.33 -24.19
N LEU A 71 -6.48 -5.40 -24.28
CA LEU A 71 -6.01 -5.95 -25.57
C LEU A 71 -7.12 -6.60 -26.40
N THR A 72 -8.27 -6.91 -25.78
CA THR A 72 -9.44 -7.51 -26.44
C THR A 72 -10.38 -6.44 -26.98
N ILE A 73 -10.40 -5.24 -26.38
CA ILE A 73 -11.20 -4.12 -26.86
C ILE A 73 -10.72 -3.68 -28.24
N GLY A 74 -11.65 -3.50 -29.19
CA GLY A 74 -11.37 -3.15 -30.58
C GLY A 74 -10.79 -4.27 -31.43
N LYS A 75 -10.61 -5.48 -30.89
CA LYS A 75 -10.08 -6.63 -31.64
C LYS A 75 -11.17 -7.26 -32.53
N LYS A 76 -10.86 -7.44 -33.82
CA LYS A 76 -11.74 -8.12 -34.78
C LYS A 76 -12.08 -9.53 -34.31
N GLY A 77 -13.35 -9.91 -34.38
CA GLY A 77 -13.87 -11.20 -33.92
C GLY A 77 -14.24 -11.26 -32.44
N TYR A 78 -14.18 -10.13 -31.72
CA TYR A 78 -14.57 -9.98 -30.31
C TYR A 78 -15.58 -8.84 -30.10
N GLU A 79 -16.30 -8.45 -31.14
CA GLU A 79 -17.25 -7.34 -31.14
C GLU A 79 -18.39 -7.56 -30.13
N GLU A 80 -18.82 -8.81 -29.94
CA GLU A 80 -19.86 -9.17 -28.97
C GLU A 80 -19.38 -9.10 -27.51
N ASN A 81 -18.07 -9.07 -27.27
CA ASN A 81 -17.50 -9.10 -25.92
C ASN A 81 -17.06 -7.73 -25.40
N GLN A 82 -17.21 -6.66 -26.19
CA GLN A 82 -16.67 -5.33 -25.86
C GLN A 82 -17.25 -4.79 -24.54
N GLU A 83 -18.56 -4.86 -24.36
CA GLU A 83 -19.24 -4.40 -23.14
C GLU A 83 -18.77 -5.18 -21.90
N LEU A 84 -18.60 -6.50 -22.04
CA LEU A 84 -18.07 -7.35 -20.97
C LEU A 84 -16.63 -6.96 -20.62
N MET A 85 -15.77 -6.69 -21.60
CA MET A 85 -14.38 -6.29 -21.35
C MET A 85 -14.29 -4.95 -20.61
N HIS A 86 -15.13 -3.98 -20.99
CA HIS A 86 -15.22 -2.71 -20.27
C HIS A 86 -15.65 -2.92 -18.82
N LYS A 87 -16.72 -3.68 -18.59
CA LYS A 87 -17.18 -4.01 -17.24
C LYS A 87 -16.11 -4.70 -16.39
N ILE A 88 -15.38 -5.66 -16.96
CA ILE A 88 -14.27 -6.34 -16.29
C ILE A 88 -13.19 -5.36 -15.87
N ILE A 89 -12.83 -4.40 -16.74
CA ILE A 89 -11.81 -3.38 -16.41
C ILE A 89 -12.27 -2.52 -15.23
N ASP A 90 -13.52 -2.08 -15.24
CA ASP A 90 -14.08 -1.24 -14.17
C ASP A 90 -14.13 -1.98 -12.84
N ASP A 91 -14.64 -3.22 -12.84
CA ASP A 91 -14.70 -4.08 -11.64
C ASP A 91 -13.29 -4.36 -11.07
N LEU A 92 -12.32 -4.62 -11.95
CA LEU A 92 -10.94 -4.91 -11.54
C LEU A 92 -10.17 -3.67 -11.07
N ALA A 93 -10.54 -2.46 -11.52
CA ALA A 93 -9.95 -1.24 -11.01
C ALA A 93 -10.26 -1.08 -9.51
N ILE A 94 -11.51 -1.34 -9.12
CA ILE A 94 -11.96 -1.33 -7.74
C ILE A 94 -11.25 -2.43 -6.94
N LYS A 95 -11.23 -3.67 -7.45
CA LYS A 95 -10.56 -4.79 -6.76
C LYS A 95 -9.06 -4.61 -6.61
N ARG A 96 -8.39 -4.02 -7.60
CA ARG A 96 -6.97 -3.71 -7.50
C ARG A 96 -6.71 -2.70 -6.37
N GLU A 97 -7.54 -1.67 -6.25
CA GLU A 97 -7.42 -0.69 -5.16
C GLU A 97 -7.69 -1.32 -3.79
N GLU A 98 -8.73 -2.16 -3.67
CA GLU A 98 -8.99 -2.95 -2.45
C GLU A 98 -7.76 -3.79 -2.06
N PHE A 99 -7.16 -4.50 -3.01
CA PHE A 99 -5.95 -5.30 -2.75
C PHE A 99 -4.74 -4.43 -2.36
N LEU A 100 -4.53 -3.29 -3.02
CA LEU A 100 -3.43 -2.38 -2.66
C LEU A 100 -3.59 -1.85 -1.22
N ASN A 101 -4.81 -1.53 -0.80
CA ASN A 101 -5.08 -1.11 0.58
C ASN A 101 -4.90 -2.28 1.56
N ALA A 102 -5.30 -3.50 1.18
CA ALA A 102 -5.13 -4.69 1.99
C ALA A 102 -3.65 -5.04 2.29
N ILE A 103 -2.69 -4.57 1.48
CA ILE A 103 -1.25 -4.70 1.77
C ILE A 103 -0.91 -4.06 3.12
N ASP A 104 -1.49 -2.89 3.41
CA ASP A 104 -1.27 -2.12 4.63
C ASP A 104 -2.19 -2.56 5.77
N GLU A 105 -3.40 -3.02 5.46
CA GLU A 105 -4.38 -3.44 6.48
C GLU A 105 -3.97 -4.73 7.20
N ASP A 106 -3.24 -5.65 6.54
CA ASP A 106 -2.75 -6.89 7.15
C ASP A 106 -1.82 -6.62 8.36
N PRO A 107 -0.74 -5.82 8.23
CA PRO A 107 0.09 -5.35 9.33
C PRO A 107 -0.69 -4.72 10.47
N LEU A 108 -1.58 -3.77 10.15
CA LEU A 108 -2.37 -3.03 11.14
C LEU A 108 -3.34 -3.94 11.89
N SER A 109 -3.85 -4.98 11.23
CA SER A 109 -4.71 -5.98 11.85
C SER A 109 -3.90 -6.91 12.76
N TYR A 110 -2.70 -7.30 12.33
CA TYR A 110 -1.78 -8.10 13.13
C TYR A 110 -1.38 -7.39 14.43
N GLU A 111 -1.03 -6.11 14.36
CA GLU A 111 -0.66 -5.30 15.54
C GLU A 111 -1.76 -5.27 16.60
N LYS A 112 -3.02 -5.00 16.19
CA LYS A 112 -4.17 -4.99 17.11
C LYS A 112 -4.37 -6.32 17.82
N VAL A 113 -4.09 -7.43 17.15
CA VAL A 113 -4.19 -8.76 17.77
C VAL A 113 -3.09 -8.90 18.82
N ILE A 114 -1.85 -8.53 18.52
CA ILE A 114 -0.71 -8.60 19.45
C ILE A 114 -0.89 -7.70 20.67
N GLU A 115 -1.45 -6.50 20.49
CA GLU A 115 -1.80 -5.59 21.60
C GLU A 115 -2.73 -6.23 22.62
N CYS A 116 -3.61 -7.14 22.21
CA CYS A 116 -4.54 -7.82 23.11
C CYS A 116 -3.88 -8.95 23.93
N TYR A 117 -2.69 -9.39 23.56
CA TYR A 117 -1.93 -10.46 24.24
C TYR A 117 -0.78 -9.91 25.11
N SER A 118 -0.57 -8.59 25.12
CA SER A 118 0.48 -7.90 25.89
C SER A 118 -0.05 -7.36 27.20
#